data_AF-G3XWN4-F1
#
_entry.id   AF-G3XWN4-F1
#
_cell.length_a   1.000
_cell.length_b   1.000
_cell.length_c   1.000
_cell.angle_alpha   90.00
_cell.angle_beta   90.00
_cell.angle_gamma   90.00
#
_symmetry.space_group_name_H-M   'P 1'
#
loop_
_entity.id
_entity.type
_entity.pdbx_description
1 polymer ?
#
loop_
_entity_poly.entity_id
_entity_poly.type
_entity_poly.pdbx_seq_one_letter_code
_entity_poly.pdbx_strand_id
1 'polypeptide(L)'
;MAWLVLHGGENDYNRAMRGNYSRLGAFRIIEEFLVPHSTVTIEETAQAETAQALHDLLPSPDDPAFPGGADLFGNLILELSQQIEYDNAAQDRFVRVIQRLQESDRVKKHIPRRAGAGYSSKTDKCQEMDRDRNEEHFLNVRAFIARLCRVGVLQAQAWLVSEMRAALEDTLPDDMDMVSIQGAAIIVLFAGEWLFEEVARAPKLDEIHDNDMWRTVSVEHSPSSGLRSKALEHGSRVSHFYKD
;
A
#
# COMPACT_ATOMS: atom_id res chain seq x y z
N MET A 1 5.95 -26.52 -3.15
CA MET A 1 6.09 -25.05 -3.07
C MET A 1 7.48 -24.72 -3.55
N ALA A 2 7.62 -23.80 -4.50
CA ALA A 2 8.92 -23.31 -4.93
C ALA A 2 9.57 -22.51 -3.79
N TRP A 3 10.90 -22.55 -3.71
CA TRP A 3 11.65 -21.73 -2.75
C TRP A 3 11.56 -20.26 -3.18
N LEU A 4 11.27 -19.36 -2.24
CA LEU A 4 11.32 -17.92 -2.49
C LEU A 4 12.78 -17.53 -2.75
N VAL A 5 13.04 -16.93 -3.92
CA VAL A 5 14.35 -16.38 -4.28
C VAL A 5 14.18 -14.90 -4.54
N LEU A 6 14.93 -14.08 -3.82
CA LEU A 6 14.94 -12.63 -4.01
C LEU A 6 16.21 -12.23 -4.77
N HIS A 7 16.05 -11.36 -5.75
CA HIS A 7 17.09 -10.83 -6.60
C HIS A 7 17.33 -9.34 -6.31
N GLY A 8 18.54 -8.87 -6.61
CA GLY A 8 18.87 -7.45 -6.56
C GLY A 8 19.78 -7.01 -5.41
N GLY A 9 20.43 -7.92 -4.70
CA GLY A 9 21.28 -7.58 -3.54
C GLY A 9 22.61 -6.90 -3.89
N GLU A 10 23.48 -7.51 -4.69
CA GLU A 10 24.89 -7.08 -4.81
C GLU A 10 25.20 -6.21 -6.02
N ASN A 11 25.31 -4.89 -5.79
CA ASN A 11 25.99 -3.96 -6.69
C ASN A 11 26.55 -2.78 -5.88
N ASP A 12 27.41 -1.95 -6.49
CA ASP A 12 28.06 -0.83 -5.82
C ASP A 12 27.07 0.23 -5.32
N TYR A 13 25.97 0.43 -6.06
CA TYR A 13 24.88 1.31 -5.65
C TYR A 13 24.23 0.84 -4.35
N ASN A 14 24.00 -0.47 -4.19
CA ASN A 14 23.38 -1.06 -3.01
C ASN A 14 24.32 -1.12 -1.81
N ARG A 15 25.63 -1.27 -2.07
CA ARG A 15 26.69 -1.26 -1.05
C ARG A 15 26.99 0.12 -0.51
N ALA A 16 26.67 1.18 -1.27
CA ALA A 16 26.93 2.55 -0.85
C ALA A 16 26.25 2.86 0.50
N MET A 17 27.05 3.34 1.45
CA MET A 17 26.59 3.72 2.77
C MET A 17 26.02 5.14 2.75
N ARG A 18 24.88 5.32 3.41
CA ARG A 18 24.20 6.60 3.66
C ARG A 18 23.99 6.73 5.17
N GLY A 19 25.01 7.23 5.87
CA GLY A 19 25.10 7.14 7.32
C GLY A 19 25.29 5.68 7.73
N ASN A 20 24.42 5.15 8.58
CA ASN A 20 24.41 3.72 8.94
C ASN A 20 23.65 2.86 7.93
N TYR A 21 22.89 3.48 7.02
CA TYR A 21 22.05 2.73 6.08
C TYR A 21 22.86 2.25 4.87
N SER A 22 22.69 0.98 4.52
CA SER A 22 22.95 0.49 3.16
C SER A 22 21.75 -0.27 2.64
N ARG A 23 21.48 -0.11 1.35
CA ARG A 23 20.39 -0.82 0.68
C ARG A 23 20.63 -2.33 0.66
N LEU A 24 21.88 -2.77 0.49
CA LEU A 24 22.27 -4.18 0.61
C LEU A 24 22.06 -4.73 2.02
N GLY A 25 22.35 -3.96 3.07
CA GLY A 25 22.09 -4.38 4.45
C GLY A 25 20.60 -4.62 4.69
N ALA A 26 19.76 -3.68 4.25
CA ALA A 26 18.31 -3.79 4.36
C ALA A 26 17.76 -4.99 3.56
N PHE A 27 18.29 -5.21 2.35
CA PHE A 27 17.95 -6.38 1.53
C PHE A 27 18.24 -7.69 2.26
N ARG A 28 19.45 -7.85 2.81
CA ARG A 28 19.86 -9.08 3.51
C ARG A 28 19.00 -9.38 4.73
N ILE A 29 18.66 -8.35 5.52
CA ILE A 29 17.77 -8.51 6.68
C ILE A 29 16.40 -9.04 6.25
N ILE A 30 15.84 -8.49 5.16
CA ILE A 30 14.52 -8.93 4.66
C ILE A 30 14.59 -10.33 4.04
N GLU A 31 15.63 -10.61 3.26
CA GLU A 31 15.86 -11.92 2.65
C GLU A 31 15.99 -13.03 3.70
N GLU A 32 16.82 -12.82 4.72
CA GLU A 32 17.03 -13.77 5.81
C GLU A 32 15.72 -14.06 6.57
N PHE A 33 14.83 -13.08 6.69
CA PHE A 33 13.52 -13.25 7.31
C PHE A 33 12.50 -13.98 6.40
N LEU A 34 12.48 -13.67 5.10
CA LEU A 34 11.45 -14.17 4.18
C LEU A 34 11.73 -15.55 3.60
N VAL A 35 12.99 -15.97 3.50
CA VAL A 35 13.37 -17.27 2.92
C VAL A 35 13.03 -18.47 3.83
N PRO A 36 13.15 -18.42 5.17
CA PRO A 36 12.78 -19.54 6.04
C PRO A 36 11.26 -19.81 6.10
N HIS A 37 10.87 -21.09 6.14
CA HIS A 37 9.52 -21.52 6.49
C HIS A 37 9.40 -21.61 8.03
N SER A 38 9.04 -20.50 8.68
CA SER A 38 8.96 -20.44 10.13
C SER A 38 7.62 -20.95 10.69
N THR A 39 7.61 -21.35 11.96
CA THR A 39 6.40 -21.69 12.71
C THR A 39 5.82 -20.43 13.38
N VAL A 40 4.50 -20.39 13.58
CA VAL A 40 3.73 -19.19 14.00
C VAL A 40 4.33 -18.43 15.20
N THR A 41 4.84 -19.13 16.23
CA THR A 41 5.39 -18.49 17.44
C THR A 41 6.79 -17.92 17.22
N ILE A 42 7.61 -18.57 16.38
CA ILE A 42 8.92 -18.04 15.97
C ILE A 42 8.69 -16.82 15.06
N GLU A 43 7.58 -16.81 14.33
CA GLU A 43 7.26 -15.79 13.36
C GLU A 43 7.03 -14.40 13.98
N GLU A 44 6.30 -14.28 15.09
CA GLU A 44 6.07 -12.97 15.72
C GLU A 44 7.35 -12.34 16.27
N THR A 45 8.19 -13.15 16.93
CA THR A 45 9.49 -12.73 17.43
C THR A 45 10.42 -12.36 16.27
N ALA A 46 10.50 -13.20 15.24
CA ALA A 46 11.31 -12.94 14.06
C ALA A 46 10.87 -11.66 13.32
N GLN A 47 9.55 -11.41 13.24
CA GLN A 47 9.03 -10.16 12.68
C GLN A 47 9.46 -8.94 13.50
N ALA A 48 9.45 -9.03 14.83
CA ALA A 48 9.88 -7.96 15.72
C ALA A 48 11.40 -7.71 15.63
N GLU A 49 12.21 -8.76 15.64
CA GLU A 49 13.67 -8.69 15.48
C GLU A 49 14.05 -8.10 14.11
N THR A 50 13.36 -8.51 13.05
CA THR A 50 13.58 -7.99 11.69
C THR A 50 13.21 -6.51 11.62
N ALA A 51 12.07 -6.11 12.20
CA ALA A 51 11.68 -4.70 12.27
C ALA A 51 12.68 -3.88 13.09
N GLN A 52 13.21 -4.41 14.18
CA GLN A 52 14.24 -3.74 14.99
C GLN A 52 15.56 -3.60 14.23
N ALA A 53 16.02 -4.66 13.55
CA ALA A 53 17.24 -4.61 12.74
C ALA A 53 17.13 -3.59 11.60
N LEU A 54 15.96 -3.47 10.97
CA LEU A 54 15.68 -2.43 9.98
C LEU A 54 15.64 -1.04 10.62
N HIS A 55 15.05 -0.88 11.80
CA HIS A 55 15.06 0.39 12.54
C HIS A 55 16.49 0.85 12.85
N ASP A 56 17.34 -0.05 13.35
CA ASP A 56 18.73 0.25 13.71
C ASP A 56 19.58 0.65 12.49
N LEU A 57 19.23 0.11 11.31
CA LEU A 57 19.89 0.41 10.05
C LEU A 57 19.48 1.77 9.48
N LEU A 58 18.24 2.22 9.71
CA LEU A 58 17.74 3.48 9.18
C LEU A 58 18.40 4.69 9.86
N PRO A 59 18.75 5.75 9.09
CA PRO A 59 19.36 6.92 9.67
C PRO A 59 18.37 7.65 10.59
N SER A 60 18.91 8.40 11.55
CA SER A 60 18.11 9.24 12.44
C SER A 60 17.27 10.22 11.60
N PRO A 61 16.01 10.49 11.97
CA PRO A 61 15.15 11.40 11.21
C PRO A 61 15.56 12.88 11.40
N ASP A 62 16.54 13.13 12.27
CA ASP A 62 17.19 14.42 12.49
C ASP A 62 18.59 14.48 11.85
N ASP A 63 19.02 13.45 11.13
CA ASP A 63 20.29 13.46 10.41
C ASP A 63 20.21 14.42 9.20
N PRO A 64 20.93 15.55 9.21
CA PRO A 64 20.86 16.54 8.14
C PRO A 64 21.51 16.07 6.84
N ALA A 65 22.33 15.01 6.88
CA ALA A 65 22.91 14.41 5.67
C ALA A 65 21.90 13.53 4.93
N PHE A 66 20.87 13.04 5.62
CA PHE A 66 19.85 12.13 5.07
C PHE A 66 18.43 12.54 5.48
N PRO A 67 17.97 13.76 5.11
CA PRO A 67 16.61 14.19 5.38
C PRO A 67 15.65 13.29 4.57
N GLY A 68 14.93 12.38 5.24
CA GLY A 68 14.02 11.46 4.56
C GLY A 68 14.49 10.00 4.48
N GLY A 69 15.13 9.46 5.52
CA GLY A 69 15.61 8.06 5.54
C GLY A 69 14.59 7.01 5.07
N ALA A 70 13.28 7.28 5.24
CA ALA A 70 12.20 6.41 4.75
C ALA A 70 12.11 6.33 3.20
N ASP A 71 12.48 7.37 2.46
CA ASP A 71 12.44 7.35 0.99
C ASP A 71 13.56 6.48 0.40
N LEU A 72 14.66 6.31 1.12
CA LEU A 72 15.74 5.39 0.76
C LEU A 72 15.25 3.93 0.82
N PHE A 73 14.41 3.63 1.80
CA PHE A 73 13.89 2.29 2.05
C PHE A 73 12.64 1.95 1.23
N GLY A 74 11.78 2.94 0.94
CA GLY A 74 10.53 2.74 0.21
C GLY A 74 10.70 2.10 -1.17
N ASN A 75 11.75 2.46 -1.92
CA ASN A 75 12.01 1.83 -3.22
C ASN A 75 12.40 0.36 -3.09
N LEU A 76 13.16 -0.01 -2.04
CA LEU A 76 13.53 -1.41 -1.80
C LEU A 76 12.31 -2.25 -1.45
N ILE A 77 11.40 -1.71 -0.62
CA ILE A 77 10.15 -2.39 -0.27
C ILE A 77 9.35 -2.72 -1.53
N LEU A 78 9.19 -1.74 -2.43
CA LEU A 78 8.43 -1.93 -3.67
C LEU A 78 9.12 -2.95 -4.59
N GLU A 79 10.43 -2.86 -4.80
CA GLU A 79 11.19 -3.81 -5.62
C GLU A 79 11.13 -5.25 -5.08
N LEU A 80 11.17 -5.43 -3.76
CA LEU A 80 11.04 -6.75 -3.16
C LEU A 80 9.59 -7.27 -3.27
N SER A 81 8.60 -6.40 -3.12
CA SER A 81 7.19 -6.79 -3.24
C SER A 81 6.81 -7.32 -4.62
N GLN A 82 7.47 -6.83 -5.68
CA GLN A 82 7.28 -7.30 -7.06
C GLN A 82 7.69 -8.77 -7.24
N GLN A 83 8.65 -9.22 -6.46
CA GLN A 83 9.26 -10.56 -6.59
C GLN A 83 8.53 -11.62 -5.76
N ILE A 84 7.63 -11.22 -4.87
CA ILE A 84 6.86 -12.13 -4.03
C ILE A 84 5.47 -12.29 -4.65
N GLU A 85 5.20 -13.48 -5.17
CA GLU A 85 3.89 -13.87 -5.74
C GLU A 85 2.74 -13.44 -4.82
N TYR A 86 1.67 -12.89 -5.40
CA TYR A 86 0.57 -12.27 -4.68
C TYR A 86 -0.18 -13.21 -3.72
N ASP A 87 -0.14 -14.53 -3.97
CA ASP A 87 -0.76 -15.58 -3.16
C ASP A 87 0.23 -16.26 -2.19
N ASN A 88 1.51 -15.89 -2.25
CA ASN A 88 2.54 -16.42 -1.36
C ASN A 88 2.42 -15.80 0.04
N ALA A 89 2.43 -16.66 1.08
CA ALA A 89 2.36 -16.24 2.47
C ALA A 89 3.47 -15.24 2.87
N ALA A 90 4.61 -15.26 2.18
CA ALA A 90 5.70 -14.29 2.40
C ALA A 90 5.24 -12.83 2.21
N GLN A 91 4.23 -12.54 1.38
CA GLN A 91 3.66 -11.19 1.27
C GLN A 91 3.07 -10.71 2.59
N ASP A 92 2.27 -11.55 3.26
CA ASP A 92 1.67 -11.18 4.54
C ASP A 92 2.75 -11.02 5.62
N ARG A 93 3.75 -11.91 5.65
CA ARG A 93 4.90 -11.79 6.57
C ARG A 93 5.65 -10.48 6.36
N PHE A 94 5.88 -10.13 5.09
CA PHE A 94 6.57 -8.90 4.76
C PHE A 94 5.76 -7.67 5.22
N VAL A 95 4.45 -7.65 4.95
CA VAL A 95 3.53 -6.60 5.41
C VAL A 95 3.56 -6.45 6.93
N ARG A 96 3.64 -7.56 7.69
CA ARG A 96 3.73 -7.52 9.17
C ARG A 96 5.02 -6.88 9.69
N VAL A 97 6.14 -7.06 9.00
CA VAL A 97 7.41 -6.37 9.33
C VAL A 97 7.27 -4.88 9.07
N ILE A 98 6.73 -4.50 7.91
CA ILE A 98 6.52 -3.08 7.57
C ILE A 98 5.53 -2.41 8.56
N GLN A 99 4.48 -3.13 8.95
CA GLN A 99 3.52 -2.65 9.95
C GLN A 99 4.19 -2.29 11.28
N ARG A 100 5.05 -3.17 11.81
CA ARG A 100 5.82 -2.88 13.02
C ARG A 100 6.80 -1.72 12.81
N LEU A 101 7.48 -1.70 11.67
CA LEU A 101 8.44 -0.66 11.35
C LEU A 101 7.78 0.73 11.21
N GLN A 102 6.48 0.82 10.91
CA GLN A 102 5.78 2.09 10.84
C GLN A 102 5.74 2.83 12.19
N GLU A 103 5.86 2.11 13.31
CA GLU A 103 5.89 2.69 14.65
C GLU A 103 7.24 3.34 14.99
N SER A 104 8.30 2.98 14.26
CA SER A 104 9.64 3.55 14.38
C SER A 104 9.63 5.06 14.10
N ASP A 105 10.28 5.84 14.96
CA ASP A 105 10.51 7.28 14.75
C ASP A 105 11.27 7.57 13.44
N ARG A 106 12.11 6.62 12.99
CA ARG A 106 12.86 6.68 11.73
C ARG A 106 11.97 6.64 10.48
N VAL A 107 10.75 6.08 10.60
CA VAL A 107 9.79 5.96 9.49
C VAL A 107 8.58 6.88 9.68
N LYS A 108 8.06 6.96 10.91
CA LYS A 108 6.86 7.72 11.28
C LYS A 108 6.94 9.22 10.95
N LYS A 109 8.13 9.84 11.03
CA LYS A 109 8.33 11.27 10.72
C LYS A 109 8.19 11.57 9.21
N HIS A 110 8.26 10.56 8.36
CA HIS A 110 8.34 10.72 6.90
C HIS A 110 7.08 10.27 6.14
N ILE A 111 6.10 9.67 6.82
CA ILE A 111 4.78 9.43 6.23
C ILE A 111 3.98 10.74 6.40
N PRO A 112 3.69 11.49 5.32
CA PRO A 112 2.99 12.76 5.45
C PRO A 112 1.63 12.55 6.11
N ARG A 113 1.35 13.34 7.14
CA ARG A 113 0.12 13.31 7.93
C ARG A 113 -1.15 13.73 7.16
N ARG A 114 -1.02 14.04 5.86
CA ARG A 114 -2.10 14.46 4.97
C ARG A 114 -2.22 13.45 3.83
N ALA A 115 -3.36 12.75 3.79
CA ALA A 115 -3.81 12.02 2.63
C ALA A 115 -3.86 12.98 1.42
N GLY A 116 -3.21 12.62 0.32
CA GLY A 116 -3.32 13.33 -0.97
C GLY A 116 -2.06 14.05 -1.48
N ALA A 117 -1.18 14.59 -0.62
CA ALA A 117 -0.08 15.44 -1.10
C ALA A 117 1.26 14.72 -1.40
N GLY A 118 1.47 13.51 -0.85
CA GLY A 118 2.78 12.85 -0.88
C GLY A 118 2.93 11.70 -1.88
N TYR A 119 1.85 11.26 -2.51
CA TYR A 119 1.88 10.02 -3.32
C TYR A 119 2.00 10.24 -4.82
N SER A 120 1.79 11.45 -5.35
CA SER A 120 1.99 11.71 -6.80
C SER A 120 3.35 11.22 -7.30
N SER A 121 4.44 11.43 -6.54
CA SER A 121 5.78 10.97 -6.95
C SER A 121 6.02 9.45 -6.80
N LYS A 122 5.29 8.75 -5.92
CA LYS A 122 5.42 7.28 -5.73
C LYS A 122 4.45 6.51 -6.63
N THR A 123 3.30 7.10 -6.98
CA THR A 123 2.39 6.58 -8.01
C THR A 123 2.99 6.72 -9.39
N ASP A 124 3.76 7.79 -9.67
CA ASP A 124 4.52 7.90 -10.91
C ASP A 124 5.47 6.71 -11.07
N LYS A 125 6.12 6.25 -9.99
CA LYS A 125 6.95 5.03 -10.05
C LYS A 125 6.14 3.74 -10.23
N CYS A 126 4.94 3.63 -9.67
CA CYS A 126 4.07 2.48 -9.94
C CYS A 126 3.64 2.46 -11.41
N GLN A 127 3.33 3.63 -11.98
CA GLN A 127 3.05 3.78 -13.41
C GLN A 127 4.29 3.59 -14.29
N GLU A 128 5.48 3.94 -13.81
CA GLU A 128 6.75 3.63 -14.49
C GLU A 128 7.09 2.14 -14.42
N MET A 129 6.74 1.44 -13.33
CA MET A 129 6.90 0.00 -13.18
C MET A 129 5.94 -0.78 -14.08
N ASP A 130 4.75 -0.23 -14.38
CA ASP A 130 3.84 -0.77 -15.39
C ASP A 130 4.45 -0.70 -16.83
N ARG A 131 5.55 0.07 -17.06
CA ARG A 131 6.21 0.16 -18.38
C ARG A 131 6.95 -1.12 -18.80
N ASP A 132 7.36 -1.97 -17.86
CA ASP A 132 8.05 -3.23 -18.18
C ASP A 132 7.09 -4.31 -18.68
N ARG A 133 5.75 -4.07 -18.61
CA ARG A 133 4.68 -5.01 -19.00
C ARG A 133 4.80 -6.39 -18.35
N ASN A 134 5.46 -6.48 -17.20
CA ASN A 134 5.50 -7.72 -16.44
C ASN A 134 4.21 -7.83 -15.62
N GLU A 135 3.30 -8.66 -16.12
CA GLU A 135 1.97 -8.89 -15.51
C GLU A 135 2.09 -9.41 -14.06
N GLU A 136 3.07 -10.27 -13.77
CA GLU A 136 3.26 -10.80 -12.42
C GLU A 136 3.69 -9.71 -11.45
N HIS A 137 4.65 -8.86 -11.83
CA HIS A 137 5.07 -7.73 -11.01
C HIS A 137 3.90 -6.76 -10.73
N PHE A 138 3.09 -6.51 -11.76
CA PHE A 138 1.89 -5.66 -11.67
C PHE A 138 0.92 -6.19 -10.61
N LEU A 139 0.62 -7.49 -10.64
CA LEU A 139 -0.29 -8.14 -9.71
C LEU A 139 0.29 -8.21 -8.29
N ASN A 140 1.57 -8.55 -8.16
CA ASN A 140 2.26 -8.68 -6.88
C ASN A 140 2.31 -7.35 -6.12
N VAL A 141 2.58 -6.24 -6.81
CA VAL A 141 2.59 -4.89 -6.21
C VAL A 141 1.20 -4.48 -5.74
N ARG A 142 0.16 -4.68 -6.55
CA ARG A 142 -1.22 -4.34 -6.17
C ARG A 142 -1.67 -5.14 -4.95
N ALA A 143 -1.33 -6.43 -4.90
CA ALA A 143 -1.62 -7.27 -3.75
C ALA A 143 -0.90 -6.76 -2.49
N PHE A 144 0.36 -6.35 -2.62
CA PHE A 144 1.16 -5.83 -1.52
C PHE A 144 0.61 -4.49 -1.01
N ILE A 145 0.32 -3.54 -1.91
CA ILE A 145 -0.26 -2.24 -1.57
C ILE A 145 -1.64 -2.43 -0.90
N ALA A 146 -2.50 -3.29 -1.45
CA ALA A 146 -3.80 -3.60 -0.85
C ALA A 146 -3.66 -4.12 0.58
N ARG A 147 -2.71 -5.03 0.83
CA ARG A 147 -2.42 -5.53 2.18
C ARG A 147 -1.90 -4.44 3.11
N LEU A 148 -0.98 -3.57 2.66
CA LEU A 148 -0.50 -2.42 3.45
C LEU A 148 -1.64 -1.48 3.84
N CYS A 149 -2.57 -1.22 2.92
CA CYS A 149 -3.75 -0.42 3.19
C CYS A 149 -4.66 -1.07 4.24
N ARG A 150 -4.97 -2.36 4.08
CA ARG A 150 -5.80 -3.12 5.02
C ARG A 150 -5.26 -3.09 6.45
N VAL A 151 -3.94 -3.14 6.63
CA VAL A 151 -3.31 -3.10 7.97
C VAL A 151 -3.06 -1.68 8.50
N GLY A 152 -3.52 -0.65 7.78
CA GLY A 152 -3.41 0.75 8.19
C GLY A 152 -2.04 1.38 7.96
N VAL A 153 -1.11 0.67 7.32
CA VAL A 153 0.22 1.20 6.99
C VAL A 153 0.15 2.31 5.95
N LEU A 154 -0.73 2.13 4.98
CA LEU A 154 -0.86 3.01 3.84
C LEU A 154 -2.29 3.56 3.74
N GLN A 155 -2.42 4.88 3.62
CA GLN A 155 -3.71 5.54 3.37
C GLN A 155 -3.82 5.83 1.86
N ALA A 156 -4.22 4.82 1.08
CA ALA A 156 -4.35 4.90 -0.37
C ALA A 156 -5.73 4.48 -0.88
N GLN A 157 -6.79 4.73 -0.11
CA GLN A 157 -8.19 4.45 -0.46
C GLN A 157 -8.55 4.98 -1.84
N ALA A 158 -8.25 6.26 -2.08
CA ALA A 158 -8.56 6.94 -3.33
C ALA A 158 -7.84 6.32 -4.53
N TRP A 159 -6.58 5.89 -4.35
CA TRP A 159 -5.82 5.22 -5.40
C TRP A 159 -6.41 3.84 -5.71
N LEU A 160 -6.69 3.02 -4.68
CA LEU A 160 -7.30 1.70 -4.87
C LEU A 160 -8.66 1.78 -5.57
N VAL A 161 -9.50 2.76 -5.22
CA VAL A 161 -10.79 2.99 -5.89
C VAL A 161 -10.59 3.47 -7.33
N SER A 162 -9.64 4.37 -7.57
CA SER A 162 -9.31 4.82 -8.93
C SER A 162 -8.83 3.67 -9.82
N GLU A 163 -7.99 2.77 -9.30
CA GLU A 163 -7.52 1.58 -10.02
C GLU A 163 -8.66 0.64 -10.39
N MET A 164 -9.55 0.34 -9.43
CA MET A 164 -10.72 -0.49 -9.70
C MET A 164 -11.67 0.16 -10.71
N ARG A 165 -11.88 1.48 -10.62
CA ARG A 165 -12.71 2.23 -11.57
C ARG A 165 -12.12 2.19 -12.99
N ALA A 166 -10.84 2.46 -13.14
CA ALA A 166 -10.16 2.43 -14.43
C ALA A 166 -10.28 1.04 -15.11
N ALA A 167 -10.20 -0.03 -14.31
CA ALA A 167 -10.31 -1.40 -14.82
C ALA A 167 -11.75 -1.87 -15.10
N LEU A 168 -12.75 -1.35 -14.38
CA LEU A 168 -14.12 -1.92 -14.37
C LEU A 168 -15.20 -1.01 -14.97
N GLU A 169 -14.98 0.32 -14.98
CA GLU A 169 -16.01 1.31 -15.34
C GLU A 169 -15.64 2.14 -16.58
N ASP A 170 -14.36 2.45 -16.79
CA ASP A 170 -13.96 3.24 -17.95
C ASP A 170 -14.21 2.46 -19.24
N THR A 171 -14.84 3.12 -20.24
CA THR A 171 -15.23 2.51 -21.52
C THR A 171 -14.06 1.77 -22.14
N LEU A 172 -14.09 0.44 -22.01
CA LEU A 172 -12.98 -0.43 -22.34
C LEU A 172 -12.73 -0.37 -23.86
N PRO A 173 -11.53 -0.02 -24.33
CA PRO A 173 -11.18 -0.20 -25.73
C PRO A 173 -11.18 -1.71 -26.08
N ASP A 174 -11.29 -2.04 -27.37
CA ASP A 174 -11.39 -3.43 -27.88
C ASP A 174 -10.18 -4.33 -27.50
N ASP A 175 -9.10 -3.75 -26.97
CA ASP A 175 -7.93 -4.40 -26.38
C ASP A 175 -8.00 -4.39 -24.84
N MET A 176 -8.98 -5.11 -24.30
CA MET A 176 -9.10 -5.34 -22.86
C MET A 176 -7.82 -5.96 -22.29
N ASP A 177 -7.12 -5.21 -21.45
CA ASP A 177 -5.98 -5.71 -20.69
C ASP A 177 -6.49 -6.54 -19.50
N MET A 178 -6.53 -7.87 -19.67
CA MET A 178 -6.93 -8.83 -18.64
C MET A 178 -6.18 -8.65 -17.32
N VAL A 179 -4.95 -8.14 -17.37
CA VAL A 179 -4.10 -7.89 -16.20
C VAL A 179 -4.68 -6.79 -15.32
N SER A 180 -5.25 -5.74 -15.94
CA SER A 180 -5.93 -4.66 -15.21
C SER A 180 -7.16 -5.17 -14.45
N ILE A 181 -7.96 -6.06 -15.06
CA ILE A 181 -9.11 -6.70 -14.39
C ILE A 181 -8.64 -7.60 -13.23
N GLN A 182 -7.58 -8.39 -13.44
CA GLN A 182 -6.98 -9.20 -12.39
C GLN A 182 -6.45 -8.34 -11.24
N GLY A 183 -5.83 -7.19 -11.54
CA GLY A 183 -5.38 -6.22 -10.56
C GLY A 183 -6.52 -5.68 -9.70
N ALA A 184 -7.64 -5.29 -10.33
CA ALA A 184 -8.84 -4.87 -9.61
C ALA A 184 -9.40 -5.99 -8.73
N ALA A 185 -9.45 -7.23 -9.23
CA ALA A 185 -9.89 -8.39 -8.44
C ALA A 185 -8.97 -8.64 -7.23
N ILE A 186 -7.66 -8.50 -7.38
CA ILE A 186 -6.67 -8.59 -6.28
C ILE A 186 -6.92 -7.52 -5.22
N ILE A 187 -7.20 -6.28 -5.62
CA ILE A 187 -7.52 -5.19 -4.69
C ILE A 187 -8.77 -5.55 -3.87
N VAL A 188 -9.83 -6.01 -4.53
CA VAL A 188 -11.06 -6.46 -3.86
C VAL A 188 -10.76 -7.61 -2.89
N LEU A 189 -9.96 -8.59 -3.31
CA LEU A 189 -9.64 -9.76 -2.50
C LEU A 189 -8.90 -9.41 -1.21
N PHE A 190 -7.91 -8.50 -1.27
CA PHE A 190 -7.03 -8.23 -0.14
C PHE A 190 -7.39 -6.97 0.67
N ALA A 191 -8.19 -6.05 0.12
CA ALA A 191 -8.55 -4.80 0.78
C ALA A 191 -10.04 -4.46 0.68
N GLY A 192 -10.87 -5.26 -0.01
CA GLY A 192 -12.26 -4.92 -0.29
C GLY A 192 -13.13 -4.71 0.94
N GLU A 193 -13.03 -5.58 1.95
CA GLU A 193 -13.78 -5.42 3.21
C GLU A 193 -13.39 -4.13 3.94
N TRP A 194 -12.09 -3.86 4.05
CA TRP A 194 -11.57 -2.64 4.67
C TRP A 194 -12.00 -1.38 3.89
N LEU A 195 -11.92 -1.41 2.55
CA LEU A 195 -12.38 -0.31 1.70
C LEU A 195 -13.89 -0.07 1.87
N PHE A 196 -14.69 -1.14 1.95
CA PHE A 196 -16.12 -1.01 2.18
C PHE A 196 -16.41 -0.32 3.52
N GLU A 197 -15.73 -0.73 4.59
CA GLU A 197 -15.89 -0.11 5.91
C GLU A 197 -15.46 1.37 5.90
N GLU A 198 -14.29 1.69 5.36
CA GLU A 198 -13.71 3.05 5.39
C GLU A 198 -14.37 4.02 4.41
N VAL A 199 -14.80 3.56 3.23
CA VAL A 199 -15.29 4.42 2.15
C VAL A 199 -16.82 4.40 2.05
N ALA A 200 -17.44 3.22 2.16
CA ALA A 200 -18.88 3.09 1.95
C ALA A 200 -19.67 3.18 3.26
N ARG A 201 -19.21 2.53 4.33
CA ARG A 201 -19.97 2.46 5.58
C ARG A 201 -19.76 3.68 6.48
N ALA A 202 -18.52 4.13 6.62
CA ALA A 202 -18.14 5.23 7.50
C ALA A 202 -17.18 6.22 6.79
N PRO A 203 -17.63 6.89 5.71
CA PRO A 203 -16.77 7.80 4.94
C PRO A 203 -16.22 8.93 5.81
N LYS A 204 -14.88 9.03 5.88
CA LYS A 204 -14.18 10.21 6.41
C LYS A 204 -14.26 11.35 5.39
N LEU A 205 -15.34 12.12 5.49
CA LEU A 205 -15.73 13.13 4.48
C LEU A 205 -14.66 14.21 4.27
N ASP A 206 -13.88 14.55 5.28
CA ASP A 206 -12.76 15.50 5.23
C ASP A 206 -11.62 15.02 4.32
N GLU A 207 -11.32 13.72 4.29
CA GLU A 207 -10.30 13.14 3.41
C GLU A 207 -10.80 12.98 1.95
N ILE A 208 -12.11 12.88 1.76
CA ILE A 208 -12.74 12.70 0.44
C ILE A 208 -12.84 14.04 -0.31
N HIS A 209 -13.15 15.14 0.37
CA HIS A 209 -13.37 16.44 -0.27
C HIS A 209 -12.09 17.14 -0.75
N ASP A 210 -10.94 16.84 -0.15
CA ASP A 210 -9.64 17.48 -0.42
C ASP A 210 -8.71 16.67 -1.35
N ASN A 211 -9.16 15.53 -1.86
CA ASN A 211 -8.35 14.68 -2.73
C ASN A 211 -8.93 14.64 -4.15
N ASP A 212 -8.16 15.14 -5.11
CA ASP A 212 -8.57 15.32 -6.50
C ASP A 212 -8.92 13.98 -7.20
N MET A 213 -8.40 12.84 -6.73
CA MET A 213 -8.79 11.52 -7.23
C MET A 213 -10.26 11.18 -6.96
N TRP A 214 -10.90 11.81 -5.98
CA TRP A 214 -12.35 11.68 -5.73
C TRP A 214 -13.19 12.67 -6.55
N ARG A 215 -12.58 13.75 -7.07
CA ARG A 215 -13.29 14.84 -7.76
C ARG A 215 -13.56 14.55 -9.24
N THR A 216 -12.95 13.54 -9.82
CA THR A 216 -13.07 13.17 -11.25
C THR A 216 -14.37 12.47 -11.63
N VAL A 217 -15.48 12.81 -10.97
CA VAL A 217 -16.80 12.32 -11.36
C VAL A 217 -17.70 13.50 -11.68
N SER A 218 -18.35 13.48 -12.85
CA SER A 218 -19.56 14.26 -13.06
C SER A 218 -20.53 13.92 -11.92
N VAL A 219 -21.16 14.92 -11.35
CA VAL A 219 -21.93 14.85 -10.08
C VAL A 219 -23.00 13.74 -10.06
N GLU A 220 -23.37 13.19 -11.21
CA GLU A 220 -24.36 12.13 -11.36
C GLU A 220 -23.84 10.70 -11.09
N HIS A 221 -22.53 10.43 -11.12
CA HIS A 221 -21.98 9.06 -11.02
C HIS A 221 -20.99 8.82 -9.86
N SER A 222 -20.80 9.80 -8.96
CA SER A 222 -19.86 9.63 -7.85
C SER A 222 -20.34 8.55 -6.87
N PRO A 223 -19.45 7.75 -6.24
CA PRO A 223 -19.82 6.89 -5.10
C PRO A 223 -20.57 7.64 -3.98
N SER A 224 -20.37 8.96 -3.89
CA SER A 224 -21.08 9.84 -2.96
C SER A 224 -22.56 10.09 -3.31
N SER A 225 -23.00 9.87 -4.55
CA SER A 225 -24.40 10.07 -4.96
C SER A 225 -25.33 8.97 -4.39
N GLY A 226 -24.85 7.72 -4.32
CA GLY A 226 -25.52 6.63 -3.62
C GLY A 226 -25.55 6.81 -2.10
N LEU A 227 -24.49 7.38 -1.51
CA LEU A 227 -24.40 7.65 -0.08
C LEU A 227 -25.27 8.85 0.36
N ARG A 228 -25.34 9.91 -0.46
CA ARG A 228 -26.27 11.03 -0.22
C ARG A 228 -27.74 10.58 -0.27
N SER A 229 -28.09 9.69 -1.20
CA SER A 229 -29.43 9.12 -1.31
C SER A 229 -29.86 8.41 -0.02
N LYS A 230 -29.01 7.51 0.52
CA LYS A 230 -29.31 6.78 1.76
C LYS A 230 -29.26 7.63 3.03
N ALA A 231 -28.37 8.62 3.10
CA ALA A 231 -28.33 9.55 4.25
C ALA A 231 -29.59 10.44 4.32
N LEU A 232 -30.14 10.83 3.17
CA LEU A 232 -31.40 11.57 3.09
C LEU A 232 -32.63 10.68 3.38
N GLU A 233 -32.62 9.41 2.98
CA GLU A 233 -33.69 8.45 3.34
C GLU A 233 -33.70 8.10 4.84
N HIS A 234 -32.53 7.94 5.47
CA HIS A 234 -32.45 7.70 6.91
C HIS A 234 -32.75 8.95 7.75
N GLY A 235 -32.39 10.15 7.27
CA GLY A 235 -32.77 11.42 7.92
C GLY A 235 -34.28 11.71 7.87
N SER A 236 -34.97 11.31 6.80
CA SER A 236 -36.43 11.48 6.67
C SER A 236 -37.26 10.47 7.46
N ARG A 237 -36.69 9.32 7.85
CA ARG A 237 -37.40 8.32 8.67
C ARG A 237 -37.41 8.60 10.16
N VAL A 238 -36.52 9.47 10.66
CA VAL A 238 -36.43 9.81 12.09
C VAL A 238 -37.29 11.04 12.45
N SER A 239 -37.69 11.87 11.48
CA SER A 239 -38.52 13.06 11.73
C SER A 239 -40.03 12.79 11.86
N HIS A 240 -40.48 11.54 11.71
CA HIS A 240 -41.89 11.16 11.86
C HIS A 240 -42.24 10.46 13.18
N PHE A 241 -41.31 10.33 14.13
CA PHE A 241 -41.55 9.73 15.45
C PHE A 241 -41.45 10.69 16.64
N TYR A 242 -41.31 12.00 16.40
CA TYR A 242 -41.45 13.04 17.43
C TYR A 242 -42.28 14.21 16.90
N LYS A 243 -43.60 14.02 16.89
CA LYS A 243 -44.58 15.10 17.04
C LYS A 243 -45.70 14.56 17.92
N ASP A 244 -45.80 15.14 19.11
CA ASP A 244 -47.00 15.11 19.94
C ASP A 244 -48.24 15.61 19.16
#